data_AF-A0A520XBX5-F1
#
_entry.id   AF-A0A520XBX5-F1
#
_cell.length_a   1.000
_cell.length_b   1.000
_cell.length_c   1.000
_cell.angle_alpha   90.00
_cell.angle_beta   90.00
_cell.angle_gamma   90.00
#
_symmetry.space_group_name_H-M   'P 1'
#
loop_
_entity.id
_entity.type
_entity.pdbx_description
1 polymer ?
#
loop_
_entity_poly.entity_id
_entity_poly.type
_entity_poly.pdbx_seq_one_letter_code
_entity_poly.pdbx_strand_id
1 'polypeptide(L)'
;MMYLLAKFTLLFLLAAVLGFVLGYWWSKRRMVDVTESYEDLRKATARTDESQWERLWSRLDALPTPPAPQTVDLQPLHSELSSVSERIARIPSVDLQPIDKRLGSVETELARLGKRWSAAPKQPQPKAAVAATPKAEGPRLLRSADYGQKDDLKLISGVGPKLEMLLNQNGIYYFWQIASWSPKDVTLIDEKLDVFRGRISRDDWVAQAGTLKRAPDAARMPNG
;
A
#
# COMPACT_ATOMS: atom_id res chain seq x y z
N MET A 1 -65.12 -8.12 13.67
CA MET A 1 -64.15 -7.04 13.40
C MET A 1 -63.08 -6.89 14.48
N MET A 2 -63.46 -6.79 15.77
CA MET A 2 -62.52 -6.56 16.89
C MET A 2 -61.46 -7.67 17.10
N TYR A 3 -61.81 -8.94 16.90
CA TYR A 3 -60.87 -10.07 17.01
C TYR A 3 -59.75 -10.04 15.96
N LEU A 4 -60.09 -9.66 14.73
CA LEU A 4 -59.12 -9.58 13.64
C LEU A 4 -58.10 -8.45 13.90
N LEU A 5 -58.58 -7.32 14.42
CA LEU A 5 -57.75 -6.17 14.78
C LEU A 5 -56.80 -6.49 15.95
N ALA A 6 -57.28 -7.20 16.98
CA ALA A 6 -56.45 -7.64 18.11
C ALA A 6 -55.36 -8.65 17.70
N LYS A 7 -55.63 -9.49 16.70
CA LYS A 7 -54.64 -10.44 16.18
C LYS A 7 -53.52 -9.74 15.41
N PHE A 8 -53.85 -8.72 14.60
CA PHE A 8 -52.83 -7.96 13.87
C PHE A 8 -51.94 -7.12 14.78
N THR A 9 -52.51 -6.50 15.82
CA THR A 9 -51.70 -5.75 16.79
C THR A 9 -50.76 -6.66 17.59
N LEU A 10 -51.21 -7.86 17.97
CA LEU A 10 -50.38 -8.87 18.62
C LEU A 10 -49.20 -9.30 17.71
N LEU A 11 -49.47 -9.57 16.43
CA LEU A 11 -48.43 -9.96 15.47
C LEU A 11 -47.41 -8.83 15.23
N PHE A 12 -47.88 -7.58 15.18
CA PHE A 12 -47.00 -6.42 15.02
C PHE A 12 -46.08 -6.23 16.24
N LEU A 13 -46.61 -6.40 17.45
CA LEU A 13 -45.81 -6.34 18.68
C LEU A 13 -44.78 -7.48 18.73
N LEU A 14 -45.16 -8.70 18.34
CA LEU A 14 -44.23 -9.82 18.28
C LEU A 14 -43.09 -9.57 17.28
N ALA A 15 -43.42 -9.04 16.09
CA ALA A 15 -42.42 -8.70 15.08
C ALA A 15 -41.48 -7.58 15.53
N ALA A 16 -41.98 -6.57 16.25
CA ALA A 16 -41.16 -5.51 16.81
C ALA A 16 -40.15 -6.03 17.85
N VAL A 17 -40.59 -6.96 18.73
CA VAL A 17 -39.71 -7.60 19.73
C VAL A 17 -38.66 -8.46 19.04
N LEU A 18 -39.05 -9.27 18.05
CA LEU A 18 -38.09 -10.07 17.27
C LEU A 18 -37.08 -9.20 16.53
N GLY A 19 -37.53 -8.10 15.91
CA GLY A 19 -36.66 -7.14 15.24
C GLY A 19 -35.69 -6.47 16.19
N PHE A 20 -36.14 -6.10 17.40
CA PHE A 20 -35.30 -5.54 18.44
C PHE A 20 -34.25 -6.55 18.93
N VAL A 21 -34.64 -7.80 19.16
CA VAL A 21 -33.72 -8.86 19.59
C VAL A 21 -32.70 -9.20 18.51
N LEU A 22 -33.13 -9.34 17.24
CA LEU A 22 -32.21 -9.59 16.12
C LEU A 22 -31.28 -8.39 15.90
N GLY A 23 -31.81 -7.17 15.93
CA GLY A 23 -31.03 -5.95 15.79
C GLY A 23 -30.00 -5.78 16.90
N TYR A 24 -30.39 -6.07 18.14
CA TYR A 24 -29.51 -6.06 19.30
C TYR A 24 -28.42 -7.15 19.19
N TRP A 25 -28.79 -8.37 18.84
CA TRP A 25 -27.85 -9.48 18.66
C TRP A 25 -26.85 -9.23 17.52
N TRP A 26 -27.35 -8.70 16.40
CA TRP A 26 -26.53 -8.34 15.24
C TRP A 26 -25.58 -7.19 15.53
N SER A 27 -26.06 -6.16 16.24
CA SER A 27 -25.26 -5.01 16.70
C SER A 27 -24.12 -5.48 17.61
N LYS A 28 -24.46 -6.31 18.62
CA LYS A 28 -23.49 -6.87 19.56
C LYS A 28 -22.43 -7.76 18.89
N ARG A 29 -22.78 -8.47 17.81
CA ARG A 29 -21.85 -9.36 17.09
C ARG A 29 -20.98 -8.65 16.06
N ARG A 30 -21.36 -7.45 15.59
CA ARG A 30 -20.62 -6.69 14.57
C ARG A 30 -19.81 -5.51 15.10
N MET A 31 -20.02 -5.08 16.34
CA MET A 31 -19.12 -4.09 16.96
C MET A 31 -17.84 -4.78 17.42
N VAL A 32 -16.73 -4.54 16.70
CA VAL A 32 -15.39 -4.67 17.25
C VAL A 32 -15.16 -3.41 18.07
N ASP A 33 -15.13 -3.55 19.39
CA ASP A 33 -15.05 -2.43 20.32
C ASP A 33 -13.64 -1.83 20.28
N VAL A 34 -13.46 -0.73 19.55
CA VAL A 34 -12.18 0.01 19.46
C VAL A 34 -11.74 0.53 20.83
N THR A 35 -12.68 0.58 21.79
CA THR A 35 -12.45 0.99 23.18
C THR A 35 -11.76 -0.09 24.02
N GLU A 36 -12.01 -1.38 23.77
CA GLU A 36 -11.33 -2.49 24.45
C GLU A 36 -9.82 -2.48 24.16
N SER A 37 -9.46 -2.18 22.91
CA SER A 37 -8.06 -2.05 22.49
C SER A 37 -7.35 -0.90 23.22
N TYR A 38 -8.04 0.18 23.58
CA TYR A 38 -7.43 1.31 24.30
C TYR A 38 -7.19 1.00 25.78
N GLU A 39 -8.12 0.31 26.44
CA GLU A 39 -7.95 -0.17 27.82
C GLU A 39 -6.93 -1.31 27.90
N ASP A 40 -6.89 -2.21 26.93
CA ASP A 40 -5.91 -3.29 26.87
C ASP A 40 -4.50 -2.78 26.58
N LEU A 41 -4.34 -1.81 25.69
CA LEU A 41 -3.07 -1.12 25.50
C LEU A 41 -2.66 -0.34 26.75
N ARG A 42 -3.60 0.32 27.45
CA ARG A 42 -3.33 1.05 28.70
C ARG A 42 -2.95 0.10 29.84
N LYS A 43 -3.58 -1.07 29.95
CA LYS A 43 -3.24 -2.13 30.92
C LYS A 43 -1.92 -2.82 30.57
N ALA A 44 -1.63 -3.04 29.30
CA ALA A 44 -0.33 -3.54 28.84
C ALA A 44 0.78 -2.53 29.14
N THR A 45 0.50 -1.23 29.01
CA THR A 45 1.42 -0.16 29.41
C THR A 45 1.55 -0.05 30.93
N ALA A 46 0.48 -0.31 31.70
CA ALA A 46 0.55 -0.38 33.16
C ALA A 46 1.33 -1.60 33.70
N ARG A 47 1.70 -2.55 32.83
CA ARG A 47 2.64 -3.64 33.14
C ARG A 47 4.10 -3.27 32.88
N THR A 48 4.44 -2.01 32.63
CA THR A 48 5.82 -1.56 32.91
C THR A 48 5.98 -1.55 34.42
N ASP A 49 6.38 -2.71 34.93
CA ASP A 49 6.87 -2.93 36.28
C ASP A 49 7.80 -1.77 36.64
N GLU A 50 7.38 -0.93 37.58
CA GLU A 50 8.09 0.28 38.03
C GLU A 50 9.54 -0.06 38.42
N SER A 51 9.77 -1.29 38.89
CA SER A 51 11.10 -1.80 39.17
C SER A 51 11.98 -2.03 37.94
N GLN A 52 11.43 -2.22 36.74
CA GLN A 52 12.19 -2.23 35.49
C GLN A 52 12.74 -0.84 35.16
N TRP A 53 11.96 0.21 35.40
CA TRP A 53 12.39 1.59 35.22
C TRP A 53 13.47 1.99 36.22
N GLU A 54 13.33 1.61 37.49
CA GLU A 54 14.36 1.84 38.51
C GLU A 54 15.68 1.12 38.20
N ARG A 55 15.61 -0.13 37.70
CA ARG A 55 16.79 -0.88 37.25
C ARG A 55 17.50 -0.23 36.07
N LEU A 56 16.75 0.40 35.15
CA LEU A 56 17.32 1.11 34.02
C LEU A 56 18.02 2.41 34.45
N TRP A 57 17.40 3.19 35.34
CA TRP A 57 18.02 4.41 35.87
C TRP A 57 19.25 4.11 36.73
N SER A 58 19.19 3.08 37.59
CA SER A 58 20.35 2.62 38.36
C SER A 58 21.53 2.21 37.46
N ARG A 59 21.25 1.56 36.32
CA ARG A 59 22.29 1.24 35.33
C ARG A 59 22.86 2.47 34.64
N LEU A 60 22.04 3.49 34.42
CA LEU A 60 22.47 4.74 33.80
C LEU A 60 23.37 5.54 34.74
N ASP A 61 23.02 5.63 36.02
CA ASP A 61 23.85 6.28 37.06
C ASP A 61 25.15 5.51 37.33
N ALA A 62 25.14 4.18 37.14
CA ALA A 62 26.32 3.33 37.24
C ALA A 62 27.21 3.37 35.98
N LEU A 63 26.84 4.13 34.94
CA LEU A 63 27.71 4.29 33.78
C LEU A 63 29.00 5.02 34.21
N PRO A 64 30.18 4.49 33.86
CA PRO A 64 31.42 5.21 34.09
C PRO A 64 31.36 6.54 33.34
N THR A 65 31.82 7.61 33.98
CA THR A 65 31.97 8.91 33.31
C THR A 65 32.78 8.68 32.03
N PRO A 66 32.25 9.08 30.86
CA PRO A 66 32.94 8.84 29.61
C PRO A 66 34.33 9.46 29.70
N PRO A 67 35.38 8.76 29.24
CA PRO A 67 36.71 9.33 29.23
C PRO A 67 36.65 10.67 28.49
N ALA A 68 37.41 11.66 28.96
CA ALA A 68 37.45 12.98 28.35
C ALA A 68 37.56 12.84 26.82
N PRO A 69 36.77 13.59 26.03
CA PRO A 69 36.70 13.39 24.59
C PRO A 69 38.11 13.42 24.02
N GLN A 70 38.55 12.28 23.49
CA GLN A 70 39.84 12.19 22.83
C GLN A 70 39.71 13.05 21.57
N THR A 71 40.45 14.16 21.51
CA THR A 71 40.53 14.98 20.32
C THR A 71 41.23 14.16 19.24
N VAL A 72 40.44 13.50 18.40
CA VAL A 72 40.95 12.76 17.25
C VAL A 72 41.69 13.75 16.35
N ASP A 73 42.97 13.50 16.10
CA ASP A 73 43.76 14.33 15.19
C ASP A 73 43.26 14.11 13.75
N LEU A 74 42.62 15.14 13.19
CA LEU A 74 42.07 15.12 11.84
C LEU A 74 43.08 15.61 10.79
N GLN A 75 44.26 16.07 11.19
CA GLN A 75 45.30 16.54 10.29
C GLN A 75 45.67 15.55 9.16
N PRO A 76 45.85 14.23 9.41
CA PRO A 76 46.15 13.27 8.34
C PRO A 76 45.02 13.14 7.31
N LEU A 77 43.77 13.32 7.75
CA LEU A 77 42.62 13.23 6.85
C LEU A 77 42.53 14.44 5.91
N HIS A 78 42.96 15.62 6.39
CA HIS A 78 43.06 16.83 5.56
C HIS A 78 44.16 16.72 4.50
N SER A 79 45.30 16.08 4.81
CA SER A 79 46.35 15.84 3.80
C SER A 79 45.92 14.86 2.71
N GLU A 80 45.20 13.80 3.07
CA GLU A 80 44.64 12.85 2.11
C GLU A 80 43.64 13.53 1.17
N LEU A 81 42.69 14.31 1.72
CA LEU A 81 41.70 15.05 0.94
C LEU A 81 42.34 16.04 -0.05
N SER A 82 43.40 16.72 0.37
CA SER A 82 44.14 17.65 -0.49
C SER A 82 44.81 16.93 -1.66
N SER A 83 45.44 15.77 -1.40
CA SER A 83 46.05 14.95 -2.45
C SER A 83 45.02 14.42 -3.45
N VAL A 84 43.83 14.05 -2.98
CA VAL A 84 42.73 13.57 -3.82
C VAL A 84 42.18 14.71 -4.66
N SER A 85 41.97 15.89 -4.08
CA SER A 85 41.53 17.09 -4.81
C SER A 85 42.47 17.44 -5.96
N GLU A 86 43.78 17.38 -5.71
CA GLU A 86 44.79 17.69 -6.73
C GLU A 86 44.91 16.61 -7.82
N ARG A 87 44.57 15.35 -7.49
CA ARG A 87 44.42 14.28 -8.48
C ARG A 87 43.19 14.49 -9.36
N ILE A 88 42.08 14.94 -8.77
CA ILE A 88 40.85 15.26 -9.51
C ILE A 88 41.06 16.47 -10.42
N ALA A 89 41.76 17.51 -9.94
CA ALA A 89 42.08 18.71 -10.73
C ALA A 89 42.93 18.42 -11.98
N ARG A 90 43.67 17.31 -11.98
CA ARG A 90 44.48 16.85 -13.13
C ARG A 90 43.70 16.03 -14.16
N ILE A 91 42.46 15.64 -13.88
CA ILE A 91 41.63 14.93 -14.84
C ILE A 91 41.24 15.93 -15.94
N PRO A 92 41.64 15.71 -17.21
CA PRO A 92 41.27 16.60 -18.29
C PRO A 92 39.74 16.58 -18.46
N SER A 93 39.12 17.75 -18.52
CA SER A 93 37.71 17.86 -18.87
C SER A 93 37.51 17.33 -20.28
N VAL A 94 36.75 16.24 -20.41
CA VAL A 94 36.40 15.66 -21.70
C VAL A 94 35.41 16.61 -22.39
N ASP A 95 35.74 17.04 -23.61
CA ASP A 95 34.82 17.84 -24.42
C ASP A 95 33.61 17.00 -24.84
N LEU A 96 32.44 17.34 -24.31
CA LEU A 96 31.18 16.64 -24.59
C LEU A 96 30.44 17.21 -25.81
N GLN A 97 30.89 18.33 -26.38
CA GLN A 97 30.25 18.93 -27.57
C GLN A 97 30.07 17.95 -28.75
N PRO A 98 31.00 17.01 -29.03
CA PRO A 98 30.81 16.01 -30.08
C PRO A 98 29.66 15.03 -29.77
N ILE A 99 29.42 14.72 -28.50
CA ILE A 99 28.34 13.82 -28.06
C ILE A 99 27.01 14.55 -28.15
N ASP A 100 26.94 15.80 -27.70
CA ASP A 100 25.73 16.62 -27.77
C ASP A 100 25.27 16.82 -29.23
N LYS A 101 26.20 17.07 -30.15
CA LYS A 101 25.90 17.16 -31.59
C LYS A 101 25.35 15.85 -32.16
N ARG A 102 25.88 14.70 -31.73
CA ARG A 102 25.38 13.37 -32.13
C ARG A 102 24.00 13.08 -31.54
N LEU A 103 23.74 13.53 -30.32
CA LEU A 103 22.44 13.36 -29.68
C LEU A 103 21.37 14.18 -30.41
N GLY A 104 21.66 15.45 -30.73
CA GLY A 104 20.73 16.31 -31.47
C GLY A 104 20.42 15.79 -32.88
N SER A 105 21.37 15.14 -33.56
CA SER A 105 21.11 14.51 -34.86
C SER A 105 20.23 13.26 -34.74
N VAL A 106 20.41 12.46 -33.69
CA VAL A 106 19.55 11.32 -33.38
C VAL A 106 18.12 11.76 -33.03
N GLU A 107 17.95 12.80 -32.21
CA GLU A 107 16.64 13.36 -31.86
C GLU A 107 15.88 13.86 -33.09
N THR A 108 16.59 14.54 -34.00
CA THR A 108 16.00 15.02 -35.26
C THR A 108 15.52 13.86 -36.14
N GLU A 109 16.30 12.78 -36.20
CA GLU A 109 15.95 11.61 -37.00
C GLU A 109 14.79 10.82 -36.38
N LEU A 110 14.77 10.69 -35.05
CA LEU A 110 13.64 10.11 -34.32
C LEU A 110 12.35 10.91 -34.53
N ALA A 111 12.41 12.25 -34.52
CA ALA A 111 11.25 13.09 -34.80
C ALA A 111 10.71 12.89 -36.23
N ARG A 112 11.59 12.72 -37.21
CA ARG A 112 11.20 12.39 -38.60
C ARG A 112 10.54 11.03 -38.71
N LEU A 113 11.10 10.01 -38.04
CA LEU A 113 10.53 8.67 -38.01
C LEU A 113 9.17 8.65 -37.31
N GLY A 114 9.01 9.37 -36.19
CA GLY A 114 7.73 9.53 -35.51
C GLY A 114 6.67 10.17 -36.41
N LYS A 115 7.03 11.20 -37.18
CA LYS A 115 6.11 11.84 -38.14
C LYS A 115 5.73 10.91 -39.29
N ARG A 116 6.67 10.10 -39.79
CA ARG A 116 6.42 9.10 -40.84
C ARG A 116 5.52 7.96 -40.34
N TRP A 117 5.72 7.50 -39.10
CA TRP A 117 4.87 6.49 -38.49
C TRP A 117 3.46 7.02 -38.27
N SER A 118 3.32 8.27 -37.82
CA SER A 118 2.02 8.92 -37.62
C SER A 118 1.27 9.18 -38.94
N ALA A 119 2.00 9.35 -40.06
CA ALA A 119 1.45 9.57 -41.39
C ALA A 119 1.24 8.28 -42.21
N ALA A 120 1.53 7.10 -41.66
CA ALA A 120 1.24 5.84 -42.35
C ALA A 120 -0.29 5.67 -42.50
N PRO A 121 -0.78 5.19 -43.66
CA PRO A 121 -2.19 4.80 -43.78
C PRO A 121 -2.49 3.78 -42.68
N LYS A 122 -3.61 3.92 -41.97
CA LYS A 122 -4.12 2.88 -41.07
C LYS A 122 -4.31 1.60 -41.89
N GLN A 123 -3.27 0.78 -41.96
CA GLN A 123 -3.38 -0.60 -42.40
C GLN A 123 -4.40 -1.26 -41.45
N PRO A 124 -5.43 -1.94 -41.98
CA PRO A 124 -6.32 -2.74 -41.14
C PRO A 124 -5.45 -3.75 -40.40
N GLN A 125 -5.28 -3.57 -39.09
CA GLN A 125 -4.48 -4.48 -38.28
C GLN A 125 -5.09 -5.88 -38.39
N PRO A 126 -4.30 -6.90 -38.78
CA PRO A 126 -4.71 -8.28 -38.66
C PRO A 126 -4.98 -8.58 -37.19
N LYS A 127 -6.22 -8.98 -36.90
CA LYS A 127 -6.71 -9.48 -35.63
C LYS A 127 -5.95 -10.76 -35.26
N ALA A 128 -4.74 -10.63 -34.72
CA ALA A 128 -3.98 -11.74 -34.17
C ALA A 128 -4.46 -12.01 -32.74
N ALA A 129 -4.98 -13.22 -32.54
CA ALA A 129 -5.54 -13.71 -31.31
C ALA A 129 -4.49 -13.75 -30.19
N VAL A 130 -4.75 -13.01 -29.11
CA VAL A 130 -4.22 -13.31 -27.79
C VAL A 130 -5.43 -13.77 -26.96
N ALA A 131 -5.27 -14.95 -26.36
CA ALA A 131 -6.28 -15.69 -25.65
C ALA A 131 -7.15 -14.81 -24.74
N ALA A 132 -8.45 -15.06 -24.85
CA ALA A 132 -9.51 -14.36 -24.15
C ALA A 132 -9.37 -14.48 -22.62
N THR A 133 -9.28 -13.33 -21.95
CA THR A 133 -9.85 -13.13 -20.62
C THR A 133 -10.86 -11.99 -20.70
N PRO A 134 -12.03 -12.09 -20.03
CA PRO A 134 -13.17 -11.25 -20.33
C PRO A 134 -12.96 -9.83 -19.80
N LYS A 135 -13.30 -8.88 -20.67
CA LYS A 135 -13.59 -7.46 -20.43
C LYS A 135 -14.17 -7.18 -19.04
N ALA A 136 -13.40 -6.46 -18.22
CA ALA A 136 -13.92 -5.57 -17.19
C ALA A 136 -13.19 -4.23 -17.34
N GLU A 137 -13.92 -3.19 -17.69
CA GLU A 137 -13.42 -1.82 -17.74
C GLU A 137 -13.19 -1.33 -16.30
N GLY A 138 -11.91 -1.25 -15.90
CA GLY A 138 -11.48 -0.66 -14.63
C GLY A 138 -11.19 -1.64 -13.49
N PRO A 139 -10.56 -1.16 -12.40
CA PRO A 139 -10.26 -1.97 -11.23
C PRO A 139 -11.56 -2.54 -10.66
N ARG A 140 -11.56 -3.82 -10.31
CA ARG A 140 -12.73 -4.47 -9.72
C ARG A 140 -12.91 -4.01 -8.27
N LEU A 141 -13.68 -2.94 -8.09
CA LEU A 141 -14.06 -2.41 -6.78
C LEU A 141 -15.35 -3.10 -6.30
N LEU A 142 -15.32 -3.59 -5.06
CA LEU A 142 -16.44 -4.28 -4.42
C LEU A 142 -17.16 -3.34 -3.46
N ARG A 143 -18.47 -3.50 -3.28
CA ARG A 143 -19.23 -2.72 -2.27
C ARG A 143 -19.04 -3.25 -0.85
N SER A 144 -18.68 -4.52 -0.74
CA SER A 144 -18.53 -5.27 0.51
C SER A 144 -17.63 -6.48 0.30
N ALA A 145 -17.05 -6.97 1.39
CA ALA A 145 -16.25 -8.19 1.43
C ALA A 145 -17.14 -9.44 1.44
N ASP A 146 -17.83 -9.70 0.33
CA ASP A 146 -18.83 -10.79 0.22
C ASP A 146 -18.22 -12.14 -0.18
N TYR A 147 -16.94 -12.18 -0.54
CA TYR A 147 -16.26 -13.37 -1.08
C TYR A 147 -15.37 -14.08 -0.03
N GLY A 148 -15.83 -14.07 1.22
CA GLY A 148 -15.13 -14.68 2.36
C GLY A 148 -14.49 -13.64 3.30
N GLN A 149 -13.65 -14.12 4.22
CA GLN A 149 -12.85 -13.28 5.11
C GLN A 149 -11.99 -12.32 4.29
N LYS A 150 -11.97 -11.04 4.65
CA LYS A 150 -11.08 -10.06 4.02
C LYS A 150 -9.63 -10.51 4.18
N ASP A 151 -8.82 -10.26 3.16
CA ASP A 151 -7.39 -10.53 3.25
C ASP A 151 -6.71 -9.48 4.14
N ASP A 152 -5.62 -9.88 4.80
CA ASP A 152 -4.75 -8.93 5.49
C ASP A 152 -3.85 -8.23 4.45
N LEU A 153 -4.29 -7.07 3.95
CA LEU A 153 -3.56 -6.35 2.92
C LEU A 153 -2.22 -5.79 3.42
N LYS A 154 -2.01 -5.71 4.74
CA LYS A 154 -0.73 -5.28 5.33
C LYS A 154 0.40 -6.28 5.09
N LEU A 155 0.08 -7.49 4.62
CA LEU A 155 1.09 -8.45 4.15
C LEU A 155 1.81 -8.00 2.88
N ILE A 156 1.26 -7.03 2.13
CA ILE A 156 1.96 -6.39 1.01
C ILE A 156 2.89 -5.31 1.58
N SER A 157 4.18 -5.41 1.23
CA SER A 157 5.17 -4.41 1.64
C SER A 157 4.77 -3.01 1.16
N GLY A 158 4.79 -2.04 2.07
CA GLY A 158 4.35 -0.67 1.80
C GLY A 158 2.87 -0.40 2.13
N VAL A 159 2.07 -1.41 2.43
CA VAL A 159 0.69 -1.26 2.91
C VAL A 159 0.66 -1.23 4.44
N GLY A 160 0.46 -0.04 5.02
CA GLY A 160 0.25 0.13 6.45
C GLY A 160 -1.23 0.08 6.86
N PRO A 161 -1.55 0.03 8.17
CA PRO A 161 -2.93 -0.08 8.67
C PRO A 161 -3.88 1.02 8.14
N LYS A 162 -3.39 2.25 8.02
CA LYS A 162 -4.17 3.37 7.46
C LYS A 162 -4.46 3.18 5.97
N LEU A 163 -3.52 2.61 5.22
CA LEU A 163 -3.63 2.41 3.79
C LEU A 163 -4.56 1.23 3.48
N GLU A 164 -4.46 0.14 4.24
CA GLU A 164 -5.43 -0.95 4.21
C GLU A 164 -6.86 -0.45 4.48
N MET A 165 -7.05 0.40 5.48
CA MET A 165 -8.37 1.00 5.76
C MET A 165 -8.89 1.79 4.55
N LEU A 166 -8.04 2.59 3.92
CA LEU A 166 -8.42 3.38 2.74
C LEU A 166 -8.73 2.49 1.52
N LEU A 167 -7.95 1.43 1.30
CA LEU A 167 -8.21 0.44 0.24
C LEU A 167 -9.56 -0.26 0.47
N ASN A 168 -9.83 -0.69 1.71
CA ASN A 168 -11.11 -1.29 2.09
C ASN A 168 -12.29 -0.33 1.90
N GLN A 169 -12.11 0.97 2.17
CA GLN A 169 -13.13 2.00 1.90
C GLN A 169 -13.37 2.19 0.39
N ASN A 170 -12.34 1.99 -0.44
CA ASN A 170 -12.43 2.04 -1.90
C ASN A 170 -12.90 0.70 -2.52
N GLY A 171 -13.28 -0.28 -1.70
CA GLY A 171 -13.81 -1.56 -2.19
C GLY A 171 -12.76 -2.60 -2.55
N ILE A 172 -11.54 -2.46 -2.03
CA ILE A 172 -10.43 -3.39 -2.26
C ILE A 172 -10.19 -4.13 -0.95
N TYR A 173 -10.58 -5.40 -0.91
CA TYR A 173 -10.55 -6.25 0.30
C TYR A 173 -9.66 -7.48 0.16
N TYR A 174 -9.27 -7.84 -1.06
CA TYR A 174 -8.63 -9.12 -1.34
C TYR A 174 -7.38 -9.00 -2.22
N PHE A 175 -6.41 -9.89 -2.04
CA PHE A 175 -5.17 -9.97 -2.83
C PHE A 175 -5.45 -10.23 -4.30
N TRP A 176 -6.45 -11.07 -4.62
CA TRP A 176 -6.78 -11.37 -6.00
C TRP A 176 -7.32 -10.15 -6.77
N GLN A 177 -7.93 -9.16 -6.09
CA GLN A 177 -8.34 -7.91 -6.72
C GLN A 177 -7.11 -7.13 -7.18
N ILE A 178 -6.15 -6.93 -6.28
CA ILE A 178 -4.90 -6.20 -6.54
C ILE A 178 -4.07 -6.92 -7.60
N ALA A 179 -3.97 -8.25 -7.52
CA ALA A 179 -3.26 -9.06 -8.50
C ALA A 179 -3.90 -9.07 -9.90
N SER A 180 -5.14 -8.62 -10.03
CA SER A 180 -5.85 -8.52 -11.32
C SER A 180 -5.71 -7.14 -11.99
N TRP A 181 -5.07 -6.18 -11.32
CA TRP A 181 -4.92 -4.82 -11.87
C TRP A 181 -4.02 -4.81 -13.10
N SER A 182 -4.53 -4.17 -14.15
CA SER A 182 -3.74 -3.75 -15.29
C SER A 182 -2.93 -2.48 -14.95
N PRO A 183 -1.91 -2.12 -15.76
CA PRO A 183 -1.18 -0.86 -15.57
C PRO A 183 -2.09 0.37 -15.53
N LYS A 184 -3.22 0.33 -16.26
CA LYS A 184 -4.23 1.42 -16.23
C LYS A 184 -4.97 1.48 -14.91
N ASP A 185 -5.32 0.31 -14.35
CA ASP A 185 -6.02 0.23 -13.07
C ASP A 185 -5.12 0.70 -11.93
N VAL A 186 -3.83 0.38 -12.00
CA VAL A 186 -2.82 0.89 -11.05
C VAL A 186 -2.84 2.41 -11.04
N THR A 187 -2.75 3.07 -12.20
CA THR A 187 -2.79 4.54 -12.27
C THR A 187 -4.10 5.11 -11.70
N LEU A 188 -5.25 4.50 -12.02
CA LEU A 188 -6.55 4.96 -11.53
C LEU A 188 -6.70 4.83 -10.01
N ILE A 189 -6.21 3.74 -9.42
CA ILE A 189 -6.23 3.58 -7.96
C ILE A 189 -5.20 4.50 -7.32
N ASP A 190 -4.01 4.65 -7.91
CA ASP A 190 -2.95 5.51 -7.39
C ASP A 190 -3.43 6.96 -7.26
N GLU A 191 -4.14 7.49 -8.27
CA GLU A 191 -4.77 8.82 -8.21
C GLU A 191 -5.76 8.99 -7.06
N LYS A 192 -6.44 7.92 -6.65
CA LYS A 192 -7.38 7.92 -5.51
C LYS A 192 -6.69 7.87 -4.14
N LEU A 193 -5.42 7.47 -4.09
CA LEU A 193 -4.67 7.33 -2.83
C LEU A 193 -4.09 8.64 -2.29
N ASP A 194 -4.25 9.75 -3.02
CA ASP A 194 -3.81 11.12 -2.71
C ASP A 194 -2.38 11.22 -2.13
N VAL A 195 -2.24 11.16 -0.80
CA VAL A 195 -0.96 11.22 -0.05
C VAL A 195 -0.08 9.98 -0.26
N PHE A 196 -0.66 8.83 -0.63
CA PHE A 196 0.06 7.57 -0.81
C PHE A 196 0.35 7.23 -2.28
N ARG A 197 0.25 8.22 -3.17
CA ARG A 197 0.56 8.11 -4.59
C ARG A 197 1.97 7.54 -4.87
N GLY A 198 2.10 6.79 -5.95
CA GLY A 198 3.30 6.15 -6.44
C GLY A 198 3.68 4.84 -5.76
N ARG A 199 3.05 4.47 -4.63
CA ARG A 199 3.44 3.30 -3.84
C ARG A 199 3.07 1.97 -4.49
N ILE A 200 1.96 1.91 -5.21
CA ILE A 200 1.47 0.69 -5.86
C ILE A 200 2.52 0.14 -6.84
N SER A 201 3.13 1.03 -7.64
CA SER A 201 4.16 0.67 -8.61
C SER A 201 5.55 0.56 -7.98
N ARG A 202 5.93 1.48 -7.08
CA ARG A 202 7.28 1.48 -6.48
C ARG A 202 7.52 0.25 -5.60
N ASP A 203 6.48 -0.18 -4.89
CA ASP A 203 6.57 -1.30 -3.96
C ASP A 203 5.99 -2.59 -4.61
N ASP A 204 5.78 -2.63 -5.93
CA ASP A 204 5.38 -3.82 -6.71
C ASP A 204 4.15 -4.59 -6.16
N TRP A 205 3.10 -3.88 -5.74
CA TRP A 205 1.96 -4.49 -5.05
C TRP A 205 1.27 -5.58 -5.87
N VAL A 206 1.13 -5.40 -7.19
CA VAL A 206 0.46 -6.35 -8.09
C VAL A 206 1.20 -7.70 -8.10
N ALA A 207 2.53 -7.67 -8.14
CA ALA A 207 3.36 -8.88 -8.12
C ALA A 207 3.30 -9.58 -6.76
N GLN A 208 3.39 -8.83 -5.66
CA GLN A 208 3.28 -9.37 -4.30
C GLN A 208 1.90 -10.01 -4.07
N ALA A 209 0.82 -9.30 -4.42
CA ALA A 209 -0.55 -9.81 -4.32
C ALA A 209 -0.75 -11.07 -5.18
N GLY A 210 -0.08 -11.18 -6.33
CA GLY A 210 -0.06 -12.38 -7.17
C GLY A 210 0.56 -13.60 -6.49
N THR A 211 1.48 -13.39 -5.55
CA THR A 211 2.05 -14.45 -4.70
C THR A 211 1.13 -14.74 -3.52
N LEU A 212 0.65 -13.70 -2.84
CA LEU A 212 -0.18 -13.81 -1.63
C LEU A 212 -1.56 -14.42 -1.90
N LYS A 213 -2.16 -14.22 -3.08
CA LYS A 213 -3.45 -14.84 -3.45
C LYS A 213 -3.44 -16.39 -3.45
N ARG A 214 -2.25 -17.00 -3.41
CA ARG A 214 -2.06 -18.46 -3.35
C ARG A 214 -1.78 -18.96 -1.92
N ALA A 215 -1.67 -18.06 -0.95
CA ALA A 215 -1.47 -18.43 0.44
C ALA A 215 -2.69 -19.21 0.98
N PRO A 216 -2.50 -20.13 1.95
CA PRO A 216 -3.60 -20.95 2.49
C PRO A 216 -4.74 -20.11 3.08
N ASP A 217 -4.40 -18.99 3.70
CA ASP A 217 -5.34 -18.10 4.39
C ASP A 217 -5.94 -17.02 3.48
N ALA A 218 -5.52 -16.96 2.21
CA ALA A 218 -6.00 -15.97 1.27
C ALA A 218 -7.41 -16.31 0.75
N ALA A 219 -8.25 -15.29 0.64
CA ALA A 219 -9.54 -15.39 0.00
C ALA A 219 -9.39 -15.82 -1.45
N ARG A 220 -10.24 -16.74 -1.90
CA ARG A 220 -10.22 -17.21 -3.29
C ARG A 220 -11.11 -16.31 -4.14
N MET A 221 -10.63 -16.02 -5.35
CA MET A 221 -11.45 -15.35 -6.34
C MET A 221 -12.70 -16.21 -6.61
N PRO A 222 -13.91 -15.63 -6.59
CA PRO A 222 -15.11 -16.37 -6.98
C PRO A 222 -14.95 -16.85 -8.41
N ASN A 223 -15.11 -18.15 -8.63
CA ASN A 223 -15.17 -18.72 -9.97
C ASN A 223 -16.37 -18.06 -10.68
N GLY A 224 -16.08 -17.30 -11.72
CA GLY A 224 -17.10 -16.66 -12.57
C GLY A 224 -17.84 -17.68 -13.42
#